data_AF-A0A6J8DD04-F1
#
_entry.id   AF-A0A6J8DD04-F1
#
_cell.length_a   1.000
_cell.length_b   1.000
_cell.length_c   1.000
_cell.angle_alpha   90.00
_cell.angle_beta   90.00
_cell.angle_gamma   90.00
#
_symmetry.space_group_name_H-M   'P 1'
#
loop_
_entity.id
_entity.type
_entity.pdbx_description
1 polymer ?
#
loop_
_entity_poly.entity_id
_entity_poly.type
_entity_poly.pdbx_seq_one_letter_code
_entity_poly.pdbx_strand_id
1 'polypeptide(L)'
;MDKTRQQDVTERSDNCVTILQLLLLVLNILLIVAIFAVSVSWSALRDGPMKDMIPAPNVDRSLCVKTDQTKQCDRIKPEKYIADEIDKNMRKLQMQYMAEKLNYANVVCRKSAPSVYLFRGINKSAEPSGSIRWNQNTDISKTGNSSLSYDPTNGTFTINKNGKYFIYSQITEMAENRMHNGTALQIFLIESNGKLQQILESDSAQCIMISAVGKRSHYVGSAYSLKEGDVLYAVHSHPQHIVNSHDTFMGIRELK
;
A
#
# COMPACT_ATOMS: atom_id res chain seq x y z
N MET A 1 -70.82 -26.89 16.22
CA MET A 1 -69.37 -26.87 15.92
C MET A 1 -69.11 -25.66 15.04
N ASP A 2 -68.62 -24.58 15.64
CA ASP A 2 -68.60 -23.22 15.10
C ASP A 2 -67.54 -23.02 14.01
N LYS A 3 -67.98 -22.87 12.75
CA LYS A 3 -67.13 -22.46 11.61
C LYS A 3 -66.78 -20.97 11.62
N THR A 4 -67.40 -20.17 12.46
CA THR A 4 -67.24 -18.70 12.51
C THR A 4 -66.02 -18.24 13.32
N ARG A 5 -65.40 -19.10 14.13
CA ARG A 5 -64.22 -18.73 14.95
C ARG A 5 -62.87 -18.88 14.25
N GLN A 6 -62.80 -19.57 13.11
CA GLN A 6 -61.55 -19.77 12.36
C GLN A 6 -61.25 -18.66 11.36
N GLN A 7 -62.22 -17.84 10.95
CA GLN A 7 -61.98 -16.75 9.98
C GLN A 7 -61.34 -15.51 10.61
N ASP A 8 -61.59 -15.26 11.89
CA ASP A 8 -61.13 -14.05 12.60
C ASP A 8 -59.63 -14.10 12.99
N VAL A 9 -59.04 -15.31 13.05
CA VAL A 9 -57.62 -15.48 13.41
C VAL A 9 -56.70 -15.26 12.20
N THR A 10 -57.16 -15.57 11.00
CA THR A 10 -56.36 -15.45 9.77
C THR A 10 -56.22 -13.99 9.33
N GLU A 11 -57.27 -13.19 9.45
CA GLU A 11 -57.26 -11.77 9.06
C GLU A 11 -56.32 -10.92 9.94
N ARG A 12 -56.10 -11.33 11.20
CA ARG A 12 -55.17 -10.65 12.12
C ARG A 12 -53.69 -10.95 11.82
N SER A 13 -53.40 -12.09 11.19
CA SER A 13 -52.04 -12.49 10.80
C SER A 13 -51.52 -11.66 9.61
N ASP A 14 -52.37 -11.43 8.61
CA ASP A 14 -51.98 -10.76 7.37
C ASP A 14 -51.70 -9.26 7.56
N ASN A 15 -52.40 -8.63 8.52
CA ASN A 15 -52.15 -7.25 8.92
C ASN A 15 -50.80 -7.07 9.65
N CYS A 16 -50.30 -8.10 10.34
CA CYS A 16 -49.03 -8.03 11.05
C CYS A 16 -47.84 -8.10 10.06
N VAL A 17 -47.94 -8.96 9.06
CA VAL A 17 -46.90 -9.13 8.02
C VAL A 17 -46.78 -7.88 7.15
N THR A 18 -47.90 -7.27 6.77
CA THR A 18 -47.91 -6.03 5.97
C THR A 18 -47.33 -4.84 6.72
N ILE A 19 -47.64 -4.69 8.02
CA ILE A 19 -47.05 -3.64 8.86
C ILE A 19 -45.53 -3.83 9.01
N LEU A 20 -45.06 -5.06 9.23
CA LEU A 20 -43.64 -5.34 9.36
C LEU A 20 -42.88 -5.06 8.05
N GLN A 21 -43.45 -5.42 6.90
CA GLN A 21 -42.88 -5.11 5.59
C GLN A 21 -42.80 -3.61 5.33
N LEU A 22 -43.83 -2.85 5.72
CA LEU A 22 -43.85 -1.39 5.59
C LEU A 22 -42.75 -0.75 6.46
N LEU A 23 -42.59 -1.22 7.71
CA LEU A 23 -41.55 -0.73 8.61
C LEU A 23 -40.13 -1.00 8.08
N LEU A 24 -39.89 -2.19 7.54
CA LEU A 24 -38.60 -2.54 6.93
C LEU A 24 -38.30 -1.68 5.68
N LEU A 25 -39.33 -1.38 4.88
CA LEU A 25 -39.19 -0.50 3.72
C LEU A 25 -38.81 0.93 4.15
N VAL A 26 -39.50 1.47 5.16
CA VAL A 26 -39.19 2.81 5.70
C VAL A 26 -37.77 2.86 6.28
N LEU A 27 -37.35 1.83 7.01
CA LEU A 27 -36.00 1.74 7.57
C LEU A 27 -34.92 1.74 6.47
N ASN A 28 -35.14 1.00 5.38
CA ASN A 28 -34.22 0.96 4.24
C ASN A 28 -34.12 2.31 3.53
N ILE A 29 -35.23 3.02 3.35
CA ILE A 29 -35.23 4.36 2.76
C ILE A 29 -34.42 5.33 3.62
N LEU A 30 -34.61 5.31 4.95
CA LEU A 30 -33.86 6.16 5.87
C LEU A 30 -32.34 5.87 5.83
N LEU A 31 -31.95 4.59 5.73
CA LEU A 31 -30.56 4.18 5.60
C LEU A 31 -29.91 4.74 4.32
N ILE A 32 -30.61 4.65 3.18
CA ILE A 32 -30.12 5.17 1.90
C ILE A 32 -29.92 6.69 1.97
N VAL A 33 -30.87 7.43 2.56
CA VAL A 33 -30.77 8.88 2.74
C VAL A 33 -29.57 9.25 3.62
N ALA A 34 -29.33 8.51 4.70
CA ALA A 34 -28.19 8.73 5.58
C ALA A 34 -26.84 8.51 4.86
N ILE A 35 -26.71 7.44 4.07
CA ILE A 35 -25.52 7.16 3.25
C ILE A 35 -25.27 8.29 2.24
N PHE A 36 -26.33 8.78 1.60
CA PHE A 36 -26.23 9.87 0.62
C PHE A 36 -25.79 11.18 1.28
N ALA A 37 -26.35 11.51 2.45
CA ALA A 37 -25.98 12.71 3.21
C ALA A 37 -24.51 12.70 3.66
N VAL A 38 -24.00 11.55 4.11
CA VAL A 38 -22.58 11.39 4.46
C VAL A 38 -21.69 11.54 3.23
N SER A 39 -22.09 10.98 2.08
CA SER A 39 -21.31 11.04 0.83
C SER A 39 -21.20 12.47 0.28
N VAL A 40 -22.30 13.24 0.34
CA VAL A 40 -22.31 14.65 -0.06
C VAL A 40 -21.46 15.50 0.89
N SER A 41 -21.58 15.28 2.20
CA SER A 41 -20.79 16.01 3.21
C SER A 41 -19.30 15.72 3.08
N TRP A 42 -18.92 14.48 2.79
CA TRP A 42 -17.53 14.09 2.57
C TRP A 42 -16.93 14.75 1.33
N SER A 43 -17.71 14.83 0.24
CA SER A 43 -17.28 15.52 -0.99
C SER A 43 -17.06 17.01 -0.74
N ALA A 44 -17.97 17.66 0.00
CA ALA A 44 -17.84 19.08 0.35
C ALA A 44 -16.62 19.37 1.25
N LEU A 45 -16.24 18.44 2.12
CA LEU A 45 -15.06 18.58 2.99
C LEU A 45 -13.74 18.45 2.20
N ARG A 46 -13.72 17.63 1.14
CA ARG A 46 -12.53 17.40 0.31
C ARG A 46 -12.19 18.62 -0.56
N ASP A 47 -13.20 19.36 -1.01
CA ASP A 47 -13.04 20.50 -1.92
C ASP A 47 -12.90 21.85 -1.18
N GLY A 48 -12.62 21.82 0.13
CA GLY A 48 -12.38 23.02 0.94
C GLY A 48 -11.25 23.91 0.38
N PRO A 49 -11.35 25.24 0.54
CA PRO A 49 -10.48 26.21 -0.14
C PRO A 49 -9.09 26.28 0.51
N MET A 50 -8.20 25.35 0.16
CA MET A 50 -6.75 25.51 0.36
C MET A 50 -6.11 26.29 -0.80
N LYS A 51 -6.68 27.41 -1.23
CA LYS A 51 -6.12 28.23 -2.32
C LYS A 51 -5.37 29.48 -1.90
N ASP A 52 -5.52 29.96 -0.66
CA ASP A 52 -4.99 31.26 -0.29
C ASP A 52 -4.20 31.21 1.03
N MET A 53 -3.06 30.53 1.08
CA MET A 53 -2.13 30.72 2.22
C MET A 53 -0.70 30.23 1.96
N ILE A 54 -0.07 30.64 0.86
CA ILE A 54 1.40 30.76 0.82
C ILE A 54 1.76 32.04 0.06
N PRO A 55 2.19 33.13 0.73
CA PRO A 55 2.82 34.23 0.01
C PRO A 55 4.11 33.71 -0.64
N ALA A 56 4.22 33.88 -1.96
CA ALA A 56 5.41 33.51 -2.71
C ALA A 56 6.64 34.21 -2.10
N PRO A 57 7.71 33.48 -1.74
CA PRO A 57 8.93 34.12 -1.28
C PRO A 57 9.59 34.81 -2.47
N ASN A 58 9.75 36.12 -2.37
CA ASN A 58 10.48 36.94 -3.31
C ASN A 58 11.98 36.62 -3.15
N VAL A 59 12.48 35.65 -3.90
CA VAL A 59 13.90 35.25 -3.90
C VAL A 59 14.52 35.66 -5.22
N ASP A 60 15.05 36.87 -5.23
CA ASP A 60 15.96 37.36 -6.26
C ASP A 60 17.36 36.76 -5.97
N ARG A 61 17.64 35.57 -6.51
CA ARG A 61 18.99 34.96 -6.48
C ARG A 61 19.30 34.26 -7.79
N SER A 62 20.04 34.94 -8.65
CA SER A 62 20.82 34.34 -9.72
C SER A 62 21.99 33.55 -9.13
N LEU A 63 21.81 32.23 -8.92
CA LEU A 63 22.92 31.35 -8.54
C LEU A 63 23.68 30.93 -9.82
N CYS A 64 24.87 31.50 -10.03
CA CYS A 64 25.83 30.98 -10.99
C CYS A 64 26.69 29.91 -10.30
N VAL A 65 26.55 28.64 -10.70
CA VAL A 65 27.51 27.59 -10.35
C VAL A 65 28.70 27.70 -11.30
N LYS A 66 29.90 27.96 -10.77
CA LYS A 66 31.15 27.82 -11.52
C LYS A 66 31.49 26.34 -11.61
N THR A 67 31.34 25.75 -12.79
CA THR A 67 32.13 24.58 -13.19
C THR A 67 33.22 25.06 -14.14
N ASP A 68 34.46 24.65 -13.87
CA ASP A 68 35.59 25.01 -14.71
C ASP A 68 35.38 24.46 -16.12
N GLN A 69 35.55 25.39 -17.07
CA GLN A 69 35.48 25.22 -18.52
C GLN A 69 34.06 25.18 -19.12
N THR A 70 33.79 26.22 -19.93
CA THR A 70 32.55 26.56 -20.67
C THR A 70 31.34 27.01 -19.84
N LYS A 71 31.14 28.34 -19.77
CA LYS A 71 29.94 28.98 -19.22
C LYS A 71 28.76 28.76 -20.17
N GLN A 72 27.95 27.75 -19.90
CA GLN A 72 26.59 27.67 -20.42
C GLN A 72 25.62 27.93 -19.26
N CYS A 73 25.05 29.13 -19.23
CA CYS A 73 24.01 29.50 -18.26
C CYS A 73 22.67 29.02 -18.79
N ASP A 74 22.36 27.74 -18.63
CA ASP A 74 21.00 27.27 -18.84
C ASP A 74 20.11 27.83 -17.71
N ARG A 75 19.05 28.54 -18.09
CA ARG A 75 18.01 29.01 -17.16
C ARG A 75 17.29 27.79 -16.58
N ILE A 76 17.83 27.21 -15.50
CA ILE A 76 17.09 26.26 -14.68
C ILE A 76 15.99 27.05 -13.99
N LYS A 77 14.72 26.75 -14.31
CA LYS A 77 13.57 27.38 -13.64
C LYS A 77 13.66 27.07 -12.13
N PRO A 78 13.76 28.09 -11.25
CA PRO A 78 13.97 27.90 -9.81
C PRO A 78 12.86 27.07 -9.14
N GLU A 79 11.66 27.07 -9.72
CA GLU A 79 10.51 26.28 -9.29
C GLU A 79 10.78 24.76 -9.26
N LYS A 80 11.55 24.24 -10.23
CA LYS A 80 11.84 22.80 -10.32
C LYS A 80 12.85 22.35 -9.26
N TYR A 81 13.86 23.18 -9.01
CA TYR A 81 14.89 22.89 -8.01
C TYR A 81 14.32 22.91 -6.58
N ILE A 82 13.42 23.86 -6.29
CA ILE A 82 12.76 23.97 -4.99
C ILE A 82 11.83 22.76 -4.75
N ALA A 83 11.07 22.33 -5.77
CA ALA A 83 10.19 21.16 -5.66
C ALA A 83 10.98 19.87 -5.38
N ASP A 84 12.10 19.64 -6.09
CA ASP A 84 12.94 18.45 -5.91
C ASP A 84 13.62 18.42 -4.53
N GLU A 85 14.07 19.59 -4.02
CA GLU A 85 14.69 19.69 -2.68
C GLU A 85 13.64 19.51 -1.55
N ILE A 86 12.42 19.99 -1.74
CA ILE A 86 11.29 19.76 -0.80
C ILE A 86 10.91 18.28 -0.78
N ASP A 87 10.76 17.62 -1.93
CA ASP A 87 10.43 16.18 -2.00
C ASP A 87 11.52 15.34 -1.32
N LYS A 88 12.79 15.65 -1.58
CA LYS A 88 13.93 14.99 -0.94
C LYS A 88 13.93 15.15 0.58
N ASN A 89 13.63 16.34 1.08
CA ASN A 89 13.57 16.60 2.53
C ASN A 89 12.35 15.96 3.19
N MET A 90 11.19 15.94 2.52
CA MET A 90 9.99 15.26 3.00
C MET A 90 10.20 13.75 3.11
N ARG A 91 10.85 13.11 2.11
CA ARG A 91 11.23 11.69 2.18
C ARG A 91 12.20 11.41 3.33
N LYS A 92 13.18 12.28 3.54
CA LYS A 92 14.14 12.16 4.65
C LYS A 92 13.42 12.23 6.00
N LEU A 93 12.49 13.16 6.17
CA LEU A 93 11.68 13.30 7.39
C LEU A 93 10.75 12.10 7.62
N GLN A 94 10.09 11.58 6.57
CA GLN A 94 9.26 10.37 6.68
C GLN A 94 10.10 9.15 7.08
N MET A 95 11.27 8.96 6.48
CA MET A 95 12.18 7.87 6.87
C MET A 95 12.68 8.02 8.30
N GLN A 96 13.04 9.24 8.73
CA GLN A 96 13.45 9.51 10.12
C GLN A 96 12.31 9.22 11.11
N TYR A 97 11.10 9.67 10.81
CA TYR A 97 9.93 9.42 11.65
C TYR A 97 9.60 7.92 11.77
N MET A 98 9.70 7.18 10.67
CA MET A 98 9.50 5.72 10.68
C MET A 98 10.61 5.00 11.45
N ALA A 99 11.88 5.42 11.28
CA ALA A 99 13.02 4.87 12.02
C ALA A 99 12.91 5.17 13.53
N GLU A 100 12.48 6.37 13.89
CA GLU A 100 12.30 6.79 15.28
C GLU A 100 11.13 6.06 15.95
N LYS A 101 10.00 5.86 15.24
CA LYS A 101 8.91 5.00 15.73
C LYS A 101 9.33 3.53 15.89
N LEU A 102 10.16 3.01 14.98
CA LEU A 102 10.76 1.68 15.12
C LEU A 102 11.70 1.62 16.33
N ASN A 103 12.46 2.68 16.60
CA ASN A 103 13.36 2.76 17.75
C ASN A 103 12.60 2.89 19.08
N TYR A 104 11.53 3.69 19.12
CA TYR A 104 10.67 3.83 20.30
C TYR A 104 9.95 2.50 20.64
N ALA A 105 9.55 1.74 19.62
CA ALA A 105 9.01 0.39 19.80
C ALA A 105 10.06 -0.60 20.34
N ASN A 106 11.34 -0.41 20.05
CA ASN A 106 12.44 -1.24 20.55
C ASN A 106 12.86 -0.91 22.00
N VAL A 107 12.72 0.34 22.44
CA VAL A 107 13.12 0.77 23.80
C VAL A 107 12.11 0.31 24.87
N VAL A 108 10.83 0.17 24.53
CA VAL A 108 9.77 -0.15 25.50
C VAL A 108 9.52 -1.65 25.68
N CYS A 109 10.00 -2.53 24.79
CA CYS A 109 9.73 -3.98 24.84
C CYS A 109 11.00 -4.85 24.80
N ARG A 110 11.84 -4.80 25.85
CA ARG A 110 12.94 -5.79 26.08
C ARG A 110 12.43 -7.17 26.56
N LYS A 111 11.44 -7.73 25.88
CA LYS A 111 11.11 -9.17 25.94
C LYS A 111 10.99 -9.69 24.51
N SER A 112 12.12 -10.17 23.99
CA SER A 112 12.37 -10.67 22.62
C SER A 112 11.76 -9.81 21.52
N ALA A 113 12.55 -8.90 20.94
CA ALA A 113 12.10 -8.14 19.78
C ALA A 113 11.58 -9.12 18.70
N PRO A 114 10.36 -8.94 18.18
CA PRO A 114 9.86 -9.77 17.10
C PRO A 114 10.79 -9.65 15.88
N SER A 115 11.09 -10.78 15.24
CA SER A 115 11.97 -10.82 14.09
C SER A 115 11.36 -10.00 12.95
N VAL A 116 12.07 -8.94 12.54
CA VAL A 116 11.74 -8.13 11.37
C VAL A 116 12.72 -8.51 10.28
N TYR A 117 12.21 -8.92 9.13
CA TYR A 117 12.99 -9.11 7.92
C TYR A 117 12.70 -7.94 7.00
N LEU A 118 13.75 -7.23 6.57
CA LEU A 118 13.64 -6.18 5.57
C LEU A 118 14.62 -6.49 4.45
N PHE A 119 14.10 -6.60 3.23
CA PHE A 119 14.90 -6.80 2.04
C PHE A 119 14.79 -5.56 1.17
N ARG A 120 15.93 -4.96 0.79
CA ARG A 120 15.95 -3.76 -0.06
C ARG A 120 16.53 -4.08 -1.41
N GLY A 121 15.93 -3.49 -2.45
CA GLY A 121 16.35 -3.71 -3.82
C GLY A 121 15.97 -5.10 -4.34
N ILE A 122 16.09 -5.24 -5.66
CA ILE A 122 15.76 -6.47 -6.37
C ILE A 122 16.97 -6.99 -7.14
N ASN A 123 17.19 -8.29 -7.08
CA ASN A 123 18.05 -8.96 -8.04
C ASN A 123 17.24 -9.12 -9.32
N LYS A 124 17.76 -8.65 -10.47
CA LYS A 124 17.04 -8.62 -11.75
C LYS A 124 16.26 -9.93 -11.94
N SER A 125 14.94 -9.79 -12.07
CA SER A 125 14.02 -10.91 -12.30
C SER A 125 14.44 -11.63 -13.58
N ALA A 126 14.76 -12.92 -13.46
CA ALA A 126 14.86 -13.81 -14.59
C ALA A 126 13.84 -14.93 -14.34
N GLU A 127 12.87 -15.03 -15.23
CA GLU A 127 11.81 -16.06 -15.33
C GLU A 127 12.29 -17.49 -14.97
N PRO A 128 11.40 -18.41 -14.53
CA PRO A 128 9.96 -18.49 -14.85
C PRO A 128 8.99 -18.42 -13.65
N SER A 129 9.44 -18.18 -12.42
CA SER A 129 8.55 -18.24 -11.23
C SER A 129 7.62 -17.03 -11.05
N GLY A 130 7.83 -15.92 -11.78
CA GLY A 130 7.04 -14.69 -11.65
C GLY A 130 7.24 -13.91 -10.34
N SER A 131 7.96 -14.46 -9.35
CA SER A 131 8.23 -13.81 -8.06
C SER A 131 9.39 -12.81 -8.13
N ILE A 132 9.27 -11.71 -7.39
CA ILE A 132 10.31 -10.71 -7.18
C ILE A 132 11.41 -11.31 -6.31
N ARG A 133 12.65 -11.28 -6.82
CA ARG A 133 13.84 -11.69 -6.06
C ARG A 133 14.40 -10.49 -5.30
N TRP A 134 14.32 -10.53 -3.99
CA TRP A 134 14.84 -9.53 -3.08
C TRP A 134 16.32 -9.77 -2.74
N ASN A 135 17.08 -8.69 -2.52
CA ASN A 135 18.48 -8.78 -2.12
C ASN A 135 18.62 -9.10 -0.61
N GLN A 136 19.34 -10.18 -0.30
CA GLN A 136 19.59 -10.64 1.08
C GLN A 136 20.72 -9.88 1.80
N ASN A 137 21.63 -9.23 1.06
CA ASN A 137 22.86 -8.63 1.58
C ASN A 137 22.63 -7.24 2.19
N THR A 138 21.46 -7.01 2.79
CA THR A 138 21.17 -5.74 3.47
C THR A 138 21.27 -5.96 4.98
N ASP A 139 21.90 -5.01 5.68
CA ASP A 139 22.32 -5.07 7.11
C ASP A 139 21.20 -5.38 8.13
N ILE A 140 19.97 -5.60 7.68
CA ILE A 140 18.75 -5.68 8.50
C ILE A 140 18.13 -7.10 8.45
N SER A 141 18.74 -8.06 7.72
CA SER A 141 18.13 -9.37 7.44
C SER A 141 18.27 -10.45 8.50
N LYS A 142 18.90 -10.22 9.67
CA LYS A 142 19.13 -11.29 10.66
C LYS A 142 18.97 -10.88 12.11
N THR A 143 18.01 -11.52 12.78
CA THR A 143 18.06 -11.81 14.23
C THR A 143 17.67 -13.28 14.45
N GLY A 144 18.46 -13.98 15.27
CA GLY A 144 18.43 -15.44 15.43
C GLY A 144 17.10 -16.01 15.92
N ASN A 145 16.82 -17.25 15.51
CA ASN A 145 15.55 -17.99 15.58
C ASN A 145 14.52 -17.50 14.57
N SER A 146 14.81 -17.73 13.29
CA SER A 146 14.01 -17.14 12.23
C SER A 146 12.72 -17.93 11.99
N SER A 147 11.59 -17.36 12.41
CA SER A 147 10.25 -17.79 12.02
C SER A 147 9.99 -17.75 10.50
N LEU A 148 10.99 -17.30 9.74
CA LEU A 148 11.01 -17.16 8.30
C LEU A 148 12.33 -17.69 7.73
N SER A 149 12.28 -18.28 6.54
CA SER A 149 13.45 -18.51 5.69
C SER A 149 13.17 -17.90 4.30
N TYR A 150 14.22 -17.48 3.60
CA TYR A 150 14.10 -16.84 2.28
C TYR A 150 14.99 -17.54 1.26
N ASP A 151 14.40 -18.00 0.17
CA ASP A 151 15.11 -18.59 -0.97
C ASP A 151 15.39 -17.50 -2.02
N PRO A 152 16.66 -17.08 -2.20
CA PRO A 152 17.02 -16.03 -3.15
C PRO A 152 16.92 -16.49 -4.61
N THR A 153 16.89 -17.80 -4.86
CA THR A 153 16.78 -18.39 -6.20
C THR A 153 15.36 -18.25 -6.72
N ASN A 154 14.38 -18.54 -5.86
CA ASN A 154 12.97 -18.49 -6.23
C ASN A 154 12.27 -17.18 -5.85
N GLY A 155 12.87 -16.37 -4.98
CA GLY A 155 12.26 -15.15 -4.48
C GLY A 155 11.09 -15.44 -3.54
N THR A 156 11.18 -16.51 -2.75
CA THR A 156 10.08 -17.02 -1.91
C THR A 156 10.46 -17.05 -0.44
N PHE A 157 9.47 -16.82 0.42
CA PHE A 157 9.66 -16.88 1.87
C PHE A 157 8.90 -18.08 2.44
N THR A 158 9.58 -18.94 3.19
CA THR A 158 8.94 -20.07 3.88
C THR A 158 8.74 -19.72 5.34
N ILE A 159 7.52 -19.91 5.82
CA ILE A 159 7.15 -19.74 7.22
C ILE A 159 7.63 -20.96 8.00
N ASN A 160 8.53 -20.76 8.96
CA ASN A 160 9.10 -21.83 9.78
C ASN A 160 8.34 -22.03 11.10
N LYS A 161 7.33 -21.20 11.37
CA LYS A 161 6.59 -21.22 12.64
C LYS A 161 5.18 -20.67 12.47
N ASN A 162 4.20 -21.34 13.07
CA ASN A 162 2.83 -20.82 13.14
C ASN A 162 2.78 -19.46 13.85
N GLY A 163 2.05 -18.49 13.29
CA GLY A 163 1.95 -17.17 13.89
C GLY A 163 1.11 -16.17 13.09
N LYS A 164 0.96 -14.96 13.64
CA LYS A 164 0.43 -13.82 12.89
C LYS A 164 1.61 -13.03 12.34
N TYR A 165 1.55 -12.63 11.09
CA TYR A 165 2.61 -11.90 10.42
C TYR A 165 2.06 -10.65 9.77
N PHE A 166 2.75 -9.52 9.97
CA PHE A 166 2.52 -8.31 9.19
C PHE A 166 3.46 -8.32 7.99
N ILE A 167 2.87 -8.41 6.81
CA ILE A 167 3.58 -8.41 5.52
C ILE A 167 3.38 -7.04 4.89
N TYR A 168 4.45 -6.42 4.43
CA TYR A 168 4.38 -5.13 3.78
C TYR A 168 5.46 -4.97 2.71
N SER A 169 5.23 -4.10 1.74
CA SER A 169 6.19 -3.82 0.69
C SER A 169 5.95 -2.46 0.09
N GLN A 170 7.03 -1.88 -0.42
CA GLN A 170 7.00 -0.75 -1.33
C GLN A 170 7.70 -1.16 -2.62
N ILE A 171 7.05 -0.94 -3.75
CA ILE A 171 7.67 -1.11 -5.07
C ILE A 171 7.73 0.26 -5.72
N THR A 172 8.93 0.62 -6.17
CA THR A 172 9.13 1.81 -6.99
C THR A 172 9.37 1.38 -8.43
N GLU A 173 8.64 1.97 -9.38
CA GLU A 173 8.73 1.69 -10.81
C GLU A 173 9.13 2.94 -11.59
N MET A 174 9.83 2.75 -12.71
CA MET A 174 10.02 3.78 -13.73
C MET A 174 8.89 3.72 -14.74
N ALA A 175 8.14 4.81 -14.85
CA ALA A 175 7.21 5.02 -15.94
C ALA A 175 7.96 5.63 -17.13
N GLU A 176 8.17 4.83 -18.18
CA GLU A 176 8.67 5.33 -19.47
C GLU A 176 7.51 5.87 -20.31
N ASN A 177 7.79 6.81 -21.23
CA ASN A 177 6.83 7.48 -22.12
C ASN A 177 5.98 6.54 -23.00
N ARG A 178 6.19 5.22 -22.92
CA ARG A 178 5.44 4.18 -23.63
C ARG A 178 4.75 3.19 -22.68
N MET A 179 4.66 3.48 -21.38
CA MET A 179 3.88 2.62 -20.51
C MET A 179 2.45 2.56 -21.05
N HIS A 180 2.10 1.35 -21.47
CA HIS A 180 0.77 0.97 -21.91
C HIS A 180 -0.27 1.56 -20.96
N ASN A 181 -1.47 1.84 -21.48
CA ASN A 181 -2.68 2.04 -20.66
C ASN A 181 -2.92 0.76 -19.83
N GLY A 182 -2.14 0.58 -18.77
CA GLY A 182 -1.98 -0.66 -18.04
C GLY A 182 -1.71 -0.34 -16.59
N THR A 183 -2.49 -0.99 -15.73
CA THR A 183 -2.39 -0.89 -14.29
C THR A 183 -1.20 -1.73 -13.83
N ALA A 184 -0.26 -1.15 -13.07
CA ALA A 184 0.71 -1.99 -12.37
C ALA A 184 0.02 -2.67 -11.20
N LEU A 185 0.37 -3.94 -11.01
CA LEU A 185 -0.25 -4.79 -10.02
C LEU A 185 0.84 -5.48 -9.20
N GLN A 186 0.83 -5.24 -7.91
CA GLN A 186 1.59 -6.00 -6.94
C GLN A 186 0.65 -6.99 -6.26
N ILE A 187 0.99 -8.27 -6.31
CA ILE A 187 0.20 -9.35 -5.72
C ILE A 187 1.07 -10.13 -4.74
N PHE A 188 0.53 -10.39 -3.54
CA PHE A 188 1.08 -11.39 -2.63
C PHE A 188 0.25 -12.66 -2.70
N LEU A 189 0.94 -13.77 -2.92
CA LEU A 189 0.35 -15.09 -2.98
C LEU A 189 0.91 -15.95 -1.86
N ILE A 190 0.08 -16.79 -1.27
CA ILE A 190 0.49 -17.82 -0.33
C ILE A 190 0.17 -19.17 -0.93
N GLU A 191 1.16 -20.04 -0.96
CA GLU A 191 0.95 -21.46 -1.18
C GLU A 191 0.88 -22.19 0.15
N SER A 192 -0.25 -22.84 0.41
CA SER A 192 -0.46 -23.67 1.59
C SER A 192 -1.02 -25.02 1.16
N ASN A 193 -0.32 -26.11 1.51
CA ASN A 193 -0.68 -27.48 1.11
C ASN A 193 -0.88 -27.64 -0.42
N GLY A 194 0.01 -27.02 -1.22
CA GLY A 194 -0.02 -27.07 -2.68
C GLY A 194 -1.14 -26.25 -3.33
N LYS A 195 -1.86 -25.42 -2.58
CA LYS A 195 -2.87 -24.50 -3.10
C LYS A 195 -2.37 -23.06 -3.01
N LEU A 196 -2.35 -22.39 -4.16
CA LEU A 196 -1.98 -20.98 -4.26
C LEU A 196 -3.21 -20.09 -4.02
N GLN A 197 -3.08 -19.15 -3.09
CA GLN A 197 -4.12 -18.20 -2.72
C GLN A 197 -3.57 -16.77 -2.75
N GLN A 198 -4.29 -15.87 -3.40
CA GLN A 198 -4.00 -14.45 -3.30
C GLN A 198 -4.46 -13.88 -1.95
N ILE A 199 -3.58 -13.13 -1.29
CA ILE A 199 -3.86 -12.56 0.02
C ILE A 199 -3.83 -11.03 0.07
N LEU A 200 -3.05 -10.40 -0.81
CA LEU A 200 -2.92 -8.95 -0.87
C LEU A 200 -2.70 -8.53 -2.31
N GLU A 201 -3.37 -7.46 -2.72
CA GLU A 201 -3.23 -6.87 -4.03
C GLU A 201 -3.16 -5.36 -3.86
N SER A 202 -2.25 -4.74 -4.61
CA SER A 202 -2.20 -3.30 -4.77
C SER A 202 -2.16 -3.01 -6.25
N ASP A 203 -3.08 -2.18 -6.69
CA ASP A 203 -3.13 -1.65 -8.03
C ASP A 203 -2.63 -0.20 -8.05
N SER A 204 -1.99 0.19 -9.14
CA SER A 204 -1.71 1.58 -9.41
C SER A 204 -2.02 1.89 -10.87
N ALA A 205 -3.11 2.64 -11.06
CA ALA A 205 -3.46 3.19 -12.36
C ALA A 205 -2.68 4.50 -12.55
N GLN A 206 -2.13 4.69 -13.75
CA GLN A 206 -1.38 5.89 -14.06
C GLN A 206 -2.12 6.77 -15.07
N CYS A 207 -2.27 8.04 -14.75
CA CYS A 207 -2.56 9.09 -15.71
C CYS A 207 -1.24 9.81 -16.02
N ILE A 208 -0.47 9.30 -16.98
CA ILE A 208 0.77 9.96 -17.42
C ILE A 208 0.40 11.08 -18.36
N MET A 209 0.68 12.33 -17.98
CA MET A 209 0.77 13.41 -18.98
C MET A 209 1.98 13.12 -19.88
N ILE A 210 1.71 13.01 -21.19
CA ILE A 210 2.46 12.37 -22.30
C ILE A 210 3.97 12.74 -22.46
N SER A 211 4.61 13.46 -21.54
CA SER A 211 5.98 13.98 -21.74
C SER A 211 6.99 13.75 -20.62
N ALA A 212 6.64 13.09 -19.50
CA ALA A 212 7.55 12.95 -18.36
C ALA A 212 7.87 11.48 -18.01
N VAL A 213 9.16 11.15 -17.99
CA VAL A 213 9.67 9.99 -17.26
C VAL A 213 9.46 10.25 -15.78
N GLY A 214 8.72 9.37 -15.11
CA GLY A 214 8.35 9.53 -13.71
C GLY A 214 8.68 8.28 -12.89
N LYS A 215 8.98 8.47 -11.61
CA LYS A 215 8.99 7.38 -10.64
C LYS A 215 7.64 7.31 -9.96
N ARG A 216 7.11 6.11 -9.79
CA ARG A 216 5.93 5.87 -8.96
C ARG A 216 6.30 4.86 -7.88
N SER A 217 5.79 5.07 -6.68
CA SER A 217 5.96 4.13 -5.57
C SER A 217 4.58 3.78 -5.04
N HIS A 218 4.30 2.50 -4.86
CA HIS A 218 3.11 2.04 -4.17
C HIS A 218 3.53 1.23 -2.96
N TYR A 219 2.83 1.45 -1.84
CA TYR A 219 3.05 0.78 -0.58
C TYR A 219 1.81 -0.01 -0.22
N VAL A 220 2.00 -1.25 0.21
CA VAL A 220 0.91 -2.11 0.67
C VAL A 220 1.35 -2.90 1.89
N GLY A 221 0.43 -3.18 2.81
CA GLY A 221 0.71 -4.06 3.93
C GLY A 221 -0.54 -4.48 4.70
N SER A 222 -0.51 -5.69 5.24
CA SER A 222 -1.62 -6.28 5.99
C SER A 222 -1.13 -7.42 6.90
N ALA A 223 -1.97 -7.83 7.85
CA ALA A 223 -1.67 -8.89 8.80
C ALA A 223 -2.39 -10.19 8.43
N TYR A 224 -1.68 -11.32 8.47
CA TYR A 224 -2.19 -12.65 8.14
C TYR A 224 -1.79 -13.68 9.19
N SER A 225 -2.65 -14.67 9.41
CA SER A 225 -2.32 -15.85 10.21
C SER A 225 -1.72 -16.91 9.28
N LEU A 226 -0.46 -17.25 9.48
CA LEU A 226 0.30 -18.17 8.62
C LEU A 226 0.69 -19.42 9.38
N LYS A 227 0.77 -20.53 8.65
CA LYS A 227 1.17 -21.83 9.16
C LYS A 227 2.60 -22.15 8.75
N GLU A 228 3.25 -22.95 9.57
CA GLU A 228 4.53 -23.56 9.24
C GLU A 228 4.42 -24.37 7.94
N GLY A 229 5.36 -24.15 7.04
CA GLY A 229 5.36 -24.72 5.69
C GLY A 229 4.65 -23.86 4.63
N ASP A 230 3.93 -22.80 5.01
CA ASP A 230 3.37 -21.86 4.04
C ASP A 230 4.51 -21.15 3.28
N VAL A 231 4.34 -20.98 1.96
CA VAL A 231 5.30 -20.28 1.09
C VAL A 231 4.68 -19.00 0.56
N LEU A 232 5.32 -17.86 0.83
CA LEU A 232 4.90 -16.53 0.39
C LEU A 232 5.66 -16.11 -0.87
N TYR A 233 4.91 -15.60 -1.84
CA TYR A 233 5.38 -15.05 -3.11
C TYR A 233 5.01 -13.57 -3.18
N ALA A 234 5.90 -12.76 -3.74
CA ALA A 234 5.62 -11.38 -4.09
C ALA A 234 5.75 -11.25 -5.60
N VAL A 235 4.63 -11.04 -6.30
CA VAL A 235 4.56 -10.97 -7.77
C VAL A 235 4.26 -9.54 -8.18
N HIS A 236 4.80 -9.14 -9.32
CA HIS A 236 4.49 -7.86 -9.94
C HIS A 236 4.12 -8.08 -11.41
N SER A 237 3.12 -7.38 -11.94
CA SER A 237 2.69 -7.54 -13.34
C SER A 237 3.74 -7.09 -14.36
N HIS A 238 4.67 -6.23 -13.92
CA HIS A 238 5.65 -5.54 -14.75
C HIS A 238 7.04 -5.51 -14.08
N PRO A 239 7.64 -6.66 -13.74
CA PRO A 239 8.85 -6.70 -12.90
C PRO A 239 10.05 -6.00 -13.53
N GLN A 240 10.10 -5.92 -14.87
CA GLN A 240 11.13 -5.21 -15.63
C GLN A 240 11.12 -3.69 -15.41
N HIS A 241 10.01 -3.12 -14.93
CA HIS A 241 9.88 -1.69 -14.67
C HIS A 241 10.24 -1.31 -13.23
N ILE A 242 10.47 -2.30 -12.36
CA ILE A 242 10.84 -2.06 -10.97
C ILE A 242 12.24 -1.48 -10.90
N VAL A 243 12.38 -0.38 -10.17
CA VAL A 243 13.65 0.28 -9.90
C VAL A 243 14.33 -0.44 -8.75
N ASN A 244 15.54 -0.93 -9.00
CA ASN A 244 16.42 -1.36 -7.93
C ASN A 244 16.93 -0.14 -7.16
N SER A 245 16.22 0.24 -6.09
CA SER A 245 16.54 1.40 -5.27
C SER A 245 16.23 1.13 -3.80
N HIS A 246 16.67 2.02 -2.91
CA HIS A 246 16.32 1.95 -1.49
C HIS A 246 14.81 2.14 -1.21
N ASP A 247 14.07 2.71 -2.17
CA ASP A 247 12.62 2.92 -2.10
C ASP A 247 11.83 1.68 -2.54
N THR A 248 12.52 0.59 -2.91
CA THR A 248 11.93 -0.70 -3.25
C THR A 248 12.33 -1.72 -2.19
N PHE A 249 11.35 -2.19 -1.40
CA PHE A 249 11.61 -3.11 -0.31
C PHE A 249 10.41 -4.01 0.01
N MET A 250 10.69 -5.09 0.72
CA MET A 250 9.68 -5.94 1.34
C MET A 250 10.07 -6.21 2.78
N GLY A 251 9.08 -6.21 3.67
CA GLY A 251 9.25 -6.61 5.03
C GLY A 251 8.21 -7.58 5.54
N ILE A 252 8.65 -8.44 6.45
CA ILE A 252 7.80 -9.41 7.15
C ILE A 252 8.15 -9.33 8.63
N ARG A 253 7.13 -9.21 9.48
CA ARG A 253 7.27 -9.15 10.93
C ARG A 253 6.30 -10.09 11.62
N GLU A 254 6.80 -10.96 12.50
CA GLU A 254 5.95 -11.75 13.39
C GLU A 254 5.27 -10.82 14.43
N LEU A 255 3.95 -10.95 14.57
CA LEU A 255 3.13 -10.25 15.55
C LEU A 255 2.94 -11.17 16.77
N LYS A 256 3.06 -10.59 17.97
CA LYS A 256 2.81 -11.28 19.24
C LYS A 256 1.39 -11.04 19.72
#